data_AF-A0A975K5U7-F1
#
_entry.id   AF-A0A975K5U7-F1
#
_cell.length_a   1.000
_cell.length_b   1.000
_cell.length_c   1.000
_cell.angle_alpha   90.00
_cell.angle_beta   90.00
_cell.angle_gamma   90.00
#
_symmetry.space_group_name_H-M   'P 1'
#
loop_
_entity.id
_entity.type
_entity.pdbx_description
1 polymer ?
#
loop_
_entity_poly.entity_id
_entity_poly.type
_entity_poly.pdbx_seq_one_letter_code
_entity_poly.pdbx_strand_id
1 'polypeptide(L)'
;MIRFVAILFVALVMASAPTHAQAPTREQAMRAAIHPISTDAEMRQWLARVPVTRDWPPDFAETMKGQPPAFIVEMSTAPGCIPCADLWARLGTLGQRYGWKVRTIGSQEAMLRSGRLGLPWVGHPVAWVRPVADSNRIIPVAIGTDHEPNLARNLYLAAKMLTGVKPAVGVRGMAKFTGIVAAATRLSSNRARN
;
A
#
# COMPACT_ATOMS: atom_id res chain seq x y z
N MET A 1 36.69 36.23 -54.43
CA MET A 1 35.70 36.90 -53.55
C MET A 1 34.67 35.87 -53.10
N ILE A 2 34.89 35.22 -51.96
CA ILE A 2 34.00 34.17 -51.43
C ILE A 2 33.14 34.82 -50.35
N ARG A 3 31.82 34.90 -50.59
CA ARG A 3 30.84 35.46 -49.65
C ARG A 3 30.49 34.39 -48.61
N PHE A 4 30.87 34.62 -47.36
CA PHE A 4 30.42 33.86 -46.21
C PHE A 4 28.93 34.12 -45.97
N VAL A 5 28.11 33.07 -46.04
CA VAL A 5 26.72 33.09 -45.57
C VAL A 5 26.72 32.69 -44.10
N ALA A 6 26.45 33.64 -43.21
CA ALA A 6 26.28 33.36 -41.78
C ALA A 6 24.90 32.72 -41.56
N ILE A 7 24.88 31.44 -41.18
CA ILE A 7 23.67 30.73 -40.75
C ILE A 7 23.38 31.13 -39.31
N LEU A 8 22.28 31.85 -39.10
CA LEU A 8 21.79 32.24 -37.79
C LEU A 8 21.05 31.05 -37.14
N PHE A 9 21.70 30.35 -36.21
CA PHE A 9 21.04 29.36 -35.35
C PHE A 9 20.22 30.09 -34.27
N VAL A 10 18.89 30.13 -34.42
CA VAL A 10 17.98 30.58 -33.37
C VAL A 10 17.83 29.45 -32.36
N ALA A 11 18.46 29.58 -31.20
CA ALA A 11 18.26 28.68 -30.07
C ALA A 11 16.89 28.96 -29.44
N LEU A 12 15.91 28.10 -29.73
CA LEU A 12 14.60 28.11 -29.09
C LEU A 12 14.74 27.57 -27.66
N VAL A 13 14.91 28.46 -26.69
CA VAL A 13 14.84 28.12 -25.26
C VAL A 13 13.39 27.80 -24.95
N MET A 14 13.05 26.51 -24.96
CA MET A 14 11.79 26.01 -24.39
C MET A 14 11.85 26.20 -22.87
N ALA A 15 11.32 27.33 -22.40
CA ALA A 15 11.04 27.55 -20.99
C ALA A 15 10.10 26.43 -20.51
N SER A 16 10.65 25.47 -19.78
CA SER A 16 9.88 24.42 -19.12
C SER A 16 9.15 25.07 -17.97
N ALA A 17 7.86 25.42 -18.16
CA ALA A 17 7.04 25.92 -17.07
C ALA A 17 7.02 24.86 -15.94
N PRO A 18 7.22 25.26 -14.67
CA PRO A 18 7.09 24.32 -13.55
C PRO A 18 5.64 23.82 -13.55
N THR A 19 5.48 22.51 -13.75
CA THR A 19 4.18 21.85 -13.58
C THR A 19 3.90 21.82 -12.09
N HIS A 20 3.25 22.87 -11.58
CA HIS A 20 2.69 22.84 -10.23
C HIS A 20 1.55 21.82 -10.21
N ALA A 21 1.75 20.70 -9.52
CA ALA A 21 0.68 19.78 -9.21
C ALA A 21 -0.39 20.55 -8.42
N GLN A 22 -1.56 20.77 -9.04
CA GLN A 22 -2.69 21.37 -8.34
C GLN A 22 -3.10 20.46 -7.18
N ALA A 23 -3.21 21.04 -5.98
CA ALA A 23 -3.79 20.34 -4.85
C ALA A 23 -5.25 19.97 -5.19
N PRO A 24 -5.71 18.74 -4.88
CA PRO A 24 -7.08 18.32 -5.15
C PRO A 24 -8.07 19.27 -4.47
N THR A 25 -9.20 19.55 -5.12
CA THR A 25 -10.31 20.22 -4.44
C THR A 25 -10.87 19.30 -3.35
N ARG A 26 -11.50 19.87 -2.31
CA ARG A 26 -12.16 19.09 -1.25
C ARG A 26 -13.17 18.07 -1.81
N GLU A 27 -13.84 18.40 -2.90
CA GLU A 27 -14.82 17.52 -3.52
C GLU A 27 -14.16 16.38 -4.30
N GLN A 28 -13.07 16.67 -5.02
CA GLN A 28 -12.23 15.63 -5.63
C GLN A 28 -11.64 14.72 -4.55
N ALA A 29 -11.21 15.31 -3.44
CA ALA A 29 -10.71 14.61 -2.26
C ALA A 29 -11.72 13.64 -1.66
N MET A 30 -12.98 14.06 -1.50
CA MET A 30 -14.04 13.22 -0.98
C MET A 30 -14.43 12.09 -1.94
N ARG A 31 -14.50 12.35 -3.26
CA ARG A 31 -14.78 11.29 -4.26
C ARG A 31 -13.65 10.28 -4.40
N ALA A 32 -12.41 10.73 -4.14
CA ALA A 32 -11.19 9.94 -4.15
C ALA A 32 -10.90 9.22 -2.83
N ALA A 33 -11.72 9.44 -1.79
CA ALA A 33 -11.47 8.87 -0.48
C ALA A 33 -11.57 7.34 -0.55
N ILE A 34 -10.47 6.67 -0.23
CA ILE A 34 -10.37 5.21 -0.17
C ILE A 34 -11.45 4.62 0.77
N HIS A 35 -11.84 5.34 1.83
CA HIS A 35 -12.94 4.99 2.72
C HIS A 35 -13.85 6.19 2.96
N PRO A 36 -15.12 6.17 2.52
CA PRO A 36 -16.10 7.22 2.81
C PRO A 36 -16.71 7.06 4.21
N ILE A 37 -15.94 6.55 5.18
CA ILE A 37 -16.41 6.26 6.53
C ILE A 37 -16.13 7.47 7.42
N SER A 38 -17.19 8.02 7.99
CA SER A 38 -17.19 9.25 8.78
C SER A 38 -17.70 9.05 10.21
N THR A 39 -18.22 7.85 10.54
CA THR A 39 -18.70 7.51 11.88
C THR A 39 -18.33 6.08 12.30
N ASP A 40 -18.33 5.80 13.60
CA ASP A 40 -18.13 4.44 14.12
C ASP A 40 -19.25 3.47 13.70
N ALA A 41 -20.48 3.96 13.51
CA ALA A 41 -21.59 3.14 13.06
C ALA A 41 -21.38 2.67 11.61
N GLU A 42 -20.98 3.58 10.72
CA GLU A 42 -20.58 3.27 9.36
C GLU A 42 -19.39 2.30 9.32
N MET A 43 -18.42 2.49 10.23
CA MET A 43 -17.28 1.58 10.37
C MET A 43 -17.72 0.15 10.72
N ARG A 44 -18.60 0.00 11.73
CA ARG A 44 -19.14 -1.31 12.11
C ARG A 44 -19.91 -1.96 10.97
N GLN A 45 -20.74 -1.20 10.27
CA GLN A 45 -21.50 -1.69 9.11
C GLN A 45 -20.57 -2.08 7.95
N TRP A 46 -19.47 -1.35 7.77
CA TRP A 46 -18.44 -1.67 6.80
C TRP A 46 -17.76 -3.00 7.13
N LEU A 47 -17.23 -3.13 8.36
CA LEU A 47 -16.53 -4.32 8.82
C LEU A 47 -17.44 -5.57 8.84
N ALA A 48 -18.73 -5.41 9.12
CA ALA A 48 -19.70 -6.52 9.11
C ALA A 48 -19.81 -7.23 7.75
N ARG A 49 -19.46 -6.56 6.65
CA ARG A 49 -19.46 -7.15 5.30
C ARG A 49 -18.16 -7.86 4.94
N VAL A 50 -17.08 -7.61 5.69
CA VAL A 50 -15.76 -8.14 5.38
C VAL A 50 -15.62 -9.54 5.95
N PRO A 51 -15.30 -10.56 5.14
CA PRO A 51 -15.02 -11.90 5.64
C PRO A 51 -13.84 -11.89 6.61
N VAL A 52 -14.01 -12.56 7.75
CA VAL A 52 -12.96 -12.68 8.77
C VAL A 52 -12.12 -13.91 8.48
N THR A 53 -10.80 -13.78 8.46
CA THR A 53 -9.90 -14.93 8.36
C THR A 53 -9.97 -15.75 9.63
N ARG A 54 -10.12 -17.07 9.48
CA ARG A 54 -10.34 -18.01 10.59
C ARG A 54 -9.21 -19.01 10.77
N ASP A 55 -8.50 -19.33 9.68
CA ASP A 55 -7.46 -20.35 9.66
C ASP A 55 -6.12 -19.78 9.23
N TRP A 56 -5.04 -20.42 9.68
CA TRP A 56 -3.67 -19.96 9.48
C TRP A 56 -2.72 -21.10 9.07
N PRO A 57 -1.65 -20.78 8.30
CA PRO A 57 -0.53 -21.69 8.11
C PRO A 57 0.09 -22.15 9.45
N PRO A 58 0.60 -23.40 9.53
CA PRO A 58 1.27 -23.88 10.75
C PRO A 58 2.47 -23.01 11.19
N ASP A 59 3.15 -22.37 10.25
CA ASP A 59 4.30 -21.49 10.50
C ASP A 59 3.91 -20.04 10.81
N PHE A 60 2.62 -19.73 11.01
CA PHE A 60 2.13 -18.36 11.16
C PHE A 60 2.74 -17.64 12.37
N ALA A 61 2.64 -18.24 13.56
CA ALA A 61 3.12 -17.60 14.78
C ALA A 61 4.65 -17.42 14.78
N GLU A 62 5.38 -18.38 14.22
CA GLU A 62 6.84 -18.31 14.05
C GLU A 62 7.23 -17.20 13.08
N THR A 63 6.60 -17.17 11.89
CA THR A 63 6.84 -16.14 10.88
C THR A 63 6.53 -14.74 11.42
N MET A 64 5.40 -14.59 12.14
CA MET A 64 4.97 -13.32 12.69
C MET A 64 5.90 -12.82 13.79
N LYS A 65 6.42 -13.70 14.66
CA LYS A 65 7.43 -13.29 15.64
C LYS A 65 8.76 -12.94 14.96
N GLY A 66 9.13 -13.69 13.92
CA GLY A 66 10.36 -13.49 13.14
C GLY A 66 11.64 -13.48 13.99
N GLN A 67 12.79 -13.18 13.38
CA GLN A 67 13.98 -12.79 14.14
C GLN A 67 13.81 -11.34 14.64
N PRO A 68 13.97 -11.05 15.94
CA PRO A 68 13.62 -9.75 16.52
C PRO A 68 14.57 -8.58 16.16
N PRO A 69 14.04 -7.36 15.94
CA PRO A 69 12.85 -7.04 15.18
C PRO A 69 13.22 -6.72 13.73
N ALA A 70 12.84 -7.59 12.79
CA ALA A 70 13.16 -7.39 11.38
C ALA A 70 12.28 -6.36 10.67
N PHE A 71 11.07 -6.03 11.17
CA PHE A 71 10.06 -5.27 10.42
C PHE A 71 9.48 -4.06 11.14
N ILE A 72 9.05 -3.07 10.34
CA ILE A 72 8.32 -1.87 10.76
C ILE A 72 7.04 -1.78 9.93
N VAL A 73 5.91 -1.60 10.60
CA VAL A 73 4.64 -1.22 10.00
C VAL A 73 4.53 0.30 9.97
N GLU A 74 4.24 0.85 8.81
CA GLU A 74 4.12 2.28 8.56
C GLU A 74 2.72 2.56 8.00
N MET A 75 2.02 3.56 8.52
CA MET A 75 0.69 3.93 8.02
C MET A 75 0.52 5.43 7.77
N SER A 76 -0.29 5.76 6.76
CA SER A 76 -0.77 7.12 6.55
C SER A 76 -1.90 7.45 7.52
N THR A 77 -2.05 8.72 7.86
CA THR A 77 -3.10 9.21 8.76
C THR A 77 -3.52 10.63 8.40
N ALA A 78 -4.68 11.05 8.89
CA ALA A 78 -5.19 12.40 8.77
C ALA A 78 -5.99 12.80 10.03
N PRO A 79 -6.04 14.10 10.40
CA PRO A 79 -6.88 14.56 11.51
C PRO A 79 -8.35 14.18 11.31
N GLY A 80 -9.00 13.72 12.38
CA GLY A 80 -10.43 13.31 12.34
C GLY A 80 -10.71 12.02 11.58
N CYS A 81 -9.69 11.29 11.12
CA CYS A 81 -9.86 10.05 10.37
C CYS A 81 -10.17 8.86 11.31
N ILE A 82 -11.45 8.50 11.43
CA ILE A 82 -11.91 7.34 12.21
C ILE A 82 -11.25 6.02 11.75
N PRO A 83 -11.19 5.70 10.43
CA PRO A 83 -10.49 4.51 9.97
C PRO A 83 -9.00 4.47 10.32
N CYS A 84 -8.35 5.63 10.43
CA CYS A 84 -6.95 5.72 10.81
C CYS A 84 -6.75 5.37 12.29
N ALA A 85 -7.66 5.83 13.17
CA ALA A 85 -7.61 5.50 14.59
C ALA A 85 -7.84 4.00 14.83
N ASP A 86 -8.83 3.40 14.16
CA ASP A 86 -9.11 1.96 14.27
C ASP A 86 -7.93 1.12 13.77
N LEU A 87 -7.38 1.43 12.59
CA LEU A 87 -6.20 0.73 12.07
C LEU A 87 -4.99 0.88 12.99
N TRP A 88 -4.74 2.09 13.51
CA TRP A 88 -3.64 2.35 14.45
C TRP A 88 -3.74 1.47 15.69
N ALA A 89 -4.93 1.39 16.30
CA ALA A 89 -5.15 0.56 17.48
C ALA A 89 -4.88 -0.92 17.20
N ARG A 90 -5.43 -1.47 16.11
CA ARG A 90 -5.26 -2.89 15.74
C ARG A 90 -3.80 -3.22 15.40
N LEU A 91 -3.14 -2.36 14.63
CA LEU A 91 -1.72 -2.53 14.33
C LEU A 91 -0.89 -2.43 15.61
N GLY A 92 -1.23 -1.54 16.54
CA GLY A 92 -0.59 -1.44 17.85
C GLY A 92 -0.69 -2.75 18.63
N THR A 93 -1.88 -3.34 18.71
CA THR A 93 -2.09 -4.65 19.36
C THR A 93 -1.28 -5.76 18.70
N LEU A 94 -1.28 -5.84 17.37
CA LEU A 94 -0.49 -6.82 16.62
C LEU A 94 1.02 -6.60 16.81
N GLY A 95 1.46 -5.34 16.78
CA GLY A 95 2.84 -4.94 16.98
C GLY A 95 3.35 -5.35 18.36
N GLN A 96 2.55 -5.12 19.40
CA GLN A 96 2.86 -5.59 20.76
C GLN A 96 2.92 -7.12 20.82
N ARG A 97 1.94 -7.81 20.22
CA ARG A 97 1.86 -9.29 20.25
C ARG A 97 3.03 -9.97 19.56
N TYR A 98 3.53 -9.40 18.48
CA TYR A 98 4.54 -10.03 17.61
C TYR A 98 5.90 -9.33 17.60
N GLY A 99 6.07 -8.24 18.37
CA GLY A 99 7.34 -7.50 18.47
C GLY A 99 7.65 -6.60 17.27
N TRP A 100 6.63 -6.13 16.55
CA TRP A 100 6.79 -5.26 15.39
C TRP A 100 6.62 -3.79 15.80
N LYS A 101 7.47 -2.92 15.25
CA LYS A 101 7.30 -1.47 15.43
C LYS A 101 6.17 -0.97 14.53
N VAL A 102 5.33 -0.08 15.05
CA VAL A 102 4.25 0.57 14.30
C VAL A 102 4.44 2.08 14.39
N ARG A 103 4.36 2.78 13.26
CA ARG A 103 4.48 4.24 13.22
C ARG A 103 3.68 4.87 12.08
N THR A 104 3.39 6.16 12.21
CA THR A 104 2.83 6.95 11.12
C THR A 104 3.94 7.48 10.20
N ILE A 105 3.57 7.81 8.97
CA ILE A 105 4.45 8.52 8.02
C ILE A 105 3.87 9.89 7.66
N GLY A 106 4.73 10.78 7.16
CA GLY A 106 4.31 12.11 6.70
C GLY A 106 3.37 12.06 5.49
N SER A 107 2.55 13.10 5.33
CA SER A 107 1.56 13.19 4.25
C SER A 107 2.18 13.10 2.84
N GLN A 108 3.32 13.77 2.61
CA GLN A 108 4.02 13.73 1.32
C GLN A 108 4.53 12.33 0.99
N GLU A 109 5.09 11.64 1.98
CA GLU A 109 5.56 10.26 1.81
C GLU A 109 4.39 9.30 1.55
N ALA A 110 3.31 9.45 2.31
CA ALA A 110 2.08 8.69 2.10
C ALA A 110 1.53 8.89 0.68
N MET A 111 1.50 10.13 0.19
CA MET A 111 1.04 10.46 -1.16
C MET A 111 1.88 9.76 -2.23
N LEU A 112 3.21 9.81 -2.12
CA LEU A 112 4.11 9.13 -3.06
C LEU A 112 3.92 7.62 -3.05
N ARG A 113 3.82 7.01 -1.86
CA ARG A 113 3.64 5.56 -1.72
C ARG A 113 2.28 5.09 -2.24
N SER A 114 1.20 5.83 -1.94
CA SER A 114 -0.14 5.53 -2.46
C SER A 114 -0.20 5.70 -3.98
N GLY A 115 0.45 6.72 -4.54
CA GLY A 115 0.53 6.93 -5.99
C GLY A 115 1.20 5.76 -6.73
N ARG A 116 2.26 5.16 -6.15
CA ARG A 116 2.91 3.95 -6.69
C ARG A 116 1.98 2.72 -6.72
N LEU A 117 0.93 2.71 -5.90
CA LEU A 117 -0.10 1.67 -5.91
C LEU A 117 -1.25 1.96 -6.89
N GLY A 118 -1.21 3.09 -7.60
CA GLY A 118 -2.32 3.56 -8.43
C GLY A 118 -3.55 3.98 -7.62
N LEU A 119 -3.39 4.23 -6.32
CA LEU A 119 -4.48 4.68 -5.47
C LEU A 119 -4.73 6.17 -5.69
N PRO A 120 -6.00 6.61 -5.65
CA PRO A 120 -6.29 8.04 -5.65
C PRO A 120 -5.66 8.64 -4.38
N TRP A 121 -4.91 9.74 -4.55
CA TRP A 121 -3.97 10.26 -3.55
C TRP A 121 -4.62 10.79 -2.25
N VAL A 122 -5.95 10.68 -2.10
CA VAL A 122 -6.72 11.40 -1.08
C VAL A 122 -7.34 10.52 0.00
N GLY A 123 -7.07 9.21 -0.03
CA GLY A 123 -7.60 8.29 0.97
C GLY A 123 -6.61 7.93 2.06
N HIS A 124 -7.12 7.91 3.29
CA HIS A 124 -6.44 7.39 4.47
C HIS A 124 -7.33 6.39 5.20
N PRO A 125 -6.76 5.43 5.95
CA PRO A 125 -5.35 5.10 6.01
C PRO A 125 -4.92 4.16 4.87
N VAL A 126 -3.62 4.10 4.63
CA VAL A 126 -2.97 3.01 3.90
C VAL A 126 -1.79 2.57 4.77
N ALA A 127 -1.57 1.26 4.92
CA ALA A 127 -0.46 0.72 5.69
C ALA A 127 0.47 -0.13 4.83
N TRP A 128 1.75 -0.08 5.19
CA TRP A 128 2.83 -0.78 4.55
C TRP A 128 3.73 -1.46 5.59
N VAL A 129 4.45 -2.48 5.16
CA VAL A 129 5.48 -3.15 5.94
C VAL A 129 6.79 -3.05 5.19
N ARG A 130 7.88 -2.85 5.94
CA ARG A 130 9.24 -2.91 5.41
C ARG A 130 10.21 -3.51 6.42
N PRO A 131 11.37 -4.02 5.98
CA PRO A 131 12.45 -4.37 6.88
C PRO A 131 13.02 -3.13 7.60
N VAL A 132 13.58 -3.33 8.79
CA VAL A 132 14.35 -2.30 9.50
C VAL A 132 15.60 -1.92 8.69
N ALA A 133 16.28 -2.92 8.11
CA ALA A 133 17.54 -2.76 7.39
C ALA A 133 17.41 -2.23 5.95
N ASP A 134 16.19 -2.19 5.39
CA ASP A 134 15.96 -1.78 4.01
C ASP A 134 14.67 -0.95 3.92
N SER A 135 14.83 0.36 3.74
CA SER A 135 13.70 1.28 3.61
C SER A 135 13.02 1.25 2.24
N ASN A 136 13.64 0.64 1.22
CA ASN A 136 13.15 0.64 -0.16
C ASN A 136 12.27 -0.58 -0.47
N ARG A 137 12.43 -1.68 0.28
CA ARG A 137 11.58 -2.87 0.15
C ARG A 137 10.31 -2.75 0.98
N ILE A 138 9.29 -2.16 0.36
CA ILE A 138 8.00 -1.84 1.01
C ILE A 138 6.89 -2.69 0.39
N ILE A 139 6.07 -3.33 1.23
CA ILE A 139 4.90 -4.12 0.84
C ILE A 139 3.64 -3.48 1.41
N PRO A 140 2.62 -3.14 0.61
CA PRO A 140 1.32 -2.67 1.13
C PRO A 140 0.59 -3.81 1.84
N VAL A 141 -0.02 -3.52 2.99
CA VAL A 141 -0.73 -4.51 3.82
C VAL A 141 -2.17 -4.13 4.16
N ALA A 142 -2.53 -2.85 4.06
CA ALA A 142 -3.92 -2.44 4.23
C ALA A 142 -4.22 -1.17 3.43
N ILE A 143 -5.43 -1.12 2.87
CA ILE A 143 -6.02 0.06 2.22
C ILE A 143 -7.33 0.30 2.99
N GLY A 144 -7.29 1.21 3.95
CA GLY A 144 -8.27 1.32 5.02
C GLY A 144 -7.97 0.51 6.27
N THR A 145 -9.03 0.22 7.00
CA THR A 145 -9.01 -0.70 8.13
C THR A 145 -9.71 -2.02 7.81
N ASP A 146 -9.47 -3.02 8.64
CA ASP A 146 -10.01 -4.37 8.53
C ASP A 146 -10.01 -5.03 9.92
N HIS A 147 -10.59 -6.22 10.03
CA HIS A 147 -10.52 -7.05 11.22
C HIS A 147 -9.06 -7.39 11.56
N GLU A 148 -8.75 -7.45 12.87
CA GLU A 148 -7.40 -7.78 13.34
C GLU A 148 -6.84 -9.09 12.75
N PRO A 149 -7.60 -10.20 12.66
CA PRO A 149 -7.17 -11.41 11.97
C PRO A 149 -6.73 -11.16 10.51
N ASN A 150 -7.49 -10.36 9.76
CA ASN A 150 -7.17 -10.05 8.36
C ASN A 150 -5.92 -9.18 8.23
N LEU A 151 -5.71 -8.25 9.16
CA LEU A 151 -4.47 -7.48 9.21
C LEU A 151 -3.29 -8.40 9.50
N ALA A 152 -3.43 -9.31 10.47
CA ALA A 152 -2.39 -10.28 10.82
C ALA A 152 -2.02 -11.19 9.64
N ARG A 153 -3.00 -11.66 8.85
CA ARG A 153 -2.78 -12.35 7.57
C ARG A 153 -1.89 -11.56 6.62
N ASN A 154 -2.23 -10.29 6.41
CA ASN A 154 -1.55 -9.45 5.43
C ASN A 154 -0.11 -9.16 5.89
N LEU A 155 0.09 -8.96 7.20
CA LEU A 155 1.42 -8.85 7.80
C LEU A 155 2.24 -10.14 7.61
N TYR A 156 1.65 -11.32 7.85
CA TYR A 156 2.31 -12.61 7.60
C TYR A 156 2.75 -12.72 6.14
N LEU A 157 1.86 -12.42 5.20
CA LEU A 157 2.18 -12.49 3.77
C LEU A 157 3.31 -11.51 3.40
N ALA A 158 3.29 -10.29 3.95
CA ALA A 158 4.36 -9.33 3.76
C ALA A 158 5.69 -9.84 4.32
N ALA A 159 5.71 -10.44 5.51
CA ALA A 159 6.92 -11.05 6.07
C ALA A 159 7.47 -12.15 5.17
N LYS A 160 6.63 -13.05 4.64
CA LYS A 160 7.05 -14.08 3.67
C LYS A 160 7.65 -13.43 2.41
N MET A 161 7.02 -12.40 1.86
CA MET A 161 7.52 -11.71 0.67
C MET A 161 8.87 -11.01 0.90
N LEU A 162 9.01 -10.34 2.05
CA LEU A 162 10.23 -9.64 2.41
C LEU A 162 11.39 -10.60 2.70
N THR A 163 11.09 -11.83 3.13
CA THR A 163 12.08 -12.91 3.33
C THR A 163 12.31 -13.79 2.09
N GLY A 164 11.76 -13.41 0.93
CA GLY A 164 12.11 -14.00 -0.37
C GLY A 164 11.05 -14.88 -1.01
N VAL A 165 9.89 -15.09 -0.39
CA VAL A 165 8.78 -15.81 -1.03
C VAL A 165 8.18 -14.94 -2.14
N LYS A 166 8.14 -15.47 -3.37
CA LYS A 166 7.51 -14.76 -4.50
C LYS A 166 6.03 -14.45 -4.19
N PRO A 167 5.52 -13.25 -4.50
CA PRO A 167 4.14 -12.85 -4.16
C PRO A 167 3.07 -13.86 -4.57
N ALA A 168 3.14 -14.36 -5.81
CA ALA A 168 2.18 -15.34 -6.33
C ALA A 168 2.21 -16.68 -5.56
N VAL A 169 3.37 -17.07 -5.02
CA VAL A 169 3.50 -18.28 -4.20
C VAL A 169 2.88 -18.05 -2.82
N GLY A 170 3.16 -16.91 -2.19
CA GLY A 170 2.57 -16.56 -0.89
C GLY A 170 1.04 -16.52 -0.95
N VAL A 171 0.47 -15.86 -1.95
CA VAL A 171 -0.99 -15.78 -2.13
C VAL A 171 -1.59 -17.17 -2.36
N ARG A 172 -1.00 -18.00 -3.23
CA ARG A 172 -1.47 -19.37 -3.44
C ARG A 172 -1.39 -20.22 -2.18
N GLY A 173 -0.30 -20.11 -1.40
CA GLY A 173 -0.17 -20.80 -0.12
C GLY A 173 -1.23 -20.39 0.90
N MET A 174 -1.67 -19.13 0.84
CA MET A 174 -2.74 -18.58 1.69
C MET A 174 -4.15 -18.86 1.17
N ALA A 175 -4.33 -19.23 -0.09
CA ALA A 175 -5.65 -19.38 -0.70
C ALA A 175 -6.54 -20.37 0.06
N LYS A 176 -5.97 -21.49 0.55
CA LYS A 176 -6.71 -22.49 1.34
C LYS A 176 -7.17 -22.01 2.72
N PHE A 177 -6.55 -20.96 3.26
CA PHE A 177 -6.84 -20.43 4.59
C PHE A 177 -7.72 -19.17 4.56
N THR A 178 -7.78 -18.52 3.40
CA THR A 178 -8.30 -17.15 3.29
C THR A 178 -9.36 -17.00 2.21
N GLY A 179 -9.48 -17.98 1.30
CA GLY A 179 -10.31 -17.88 0.11
C GLY A 179 -9.78 -16.87 -0.93
N ILE A 180 -8.64 -16.20 -0.68
CA ILE A 180 -8.03 -15.27 -1.62
C ILE A 180 -7.28 -16.08 -2.68
N VAL A 181 -7.91 -16.23 -3.84
CA VAL A 181 -7.30 -16.86 -5.01
C VAL A 181 -6.45 -15.82 -5.75
N ALA A 182 -5.23 -16.16 -6.16
CA ALA A 182 -4.45 -15.29 -7.02
C ALA A 182 -5.21 -15.05 -8.33
N ALA A 183 -5.23 -13.82 -8.83
CA ALA A 183 -5.79 -13.54 -10.15
C ALA A 183 -5.14 -14.44 -11.20
N ALA A 184 -5.95 -15.08 -12.04
CA ALA A 184 -5.44 -15.92 -13.12
C ALA A 184 -4.48 -15.10 -13.99
N THR A 185 -3.28 -15.64 -14.25
CA THR A 185 -2.36 -15.05 -15.22
C THR A 185 -3.10 -14.96 -16.55
N ARG A 186 -3.42 -13.74 -17.03
CA ARG A 186 -3.90 -13.58 -18.41
C ARG A 186 -2.78 -14.12 -19.31
N LEU A 187 -3.04 -15.23 -19.98
CA LEU A 187 -2.19 -15.68 -21.09
C LEU A 187 -2.17 -14.57 -22.12
N SER A 188 -0.98 -14.03 -22.39
CA SER A 188 -0.77 -13.07 -23.46
C SER A 188 -1.18 -13.72 -24.78
N SER A 189 -2.23 -13.21 -25.42
CA SER A 189 -2.69 -13.66 -26.74
C SER A 189 -1.78 -13.10 -27.85
N ASN A 190 -0.49 -13.42 -27.81
CA ASN A 190 0.45 -13.07 -28.88
C ASN A 190 1.20 -14.32 -29.38
N ARG A 191 0.43 -15.38 -29.67
CA ARG A 191 0.89 -16.51 -30.47
C ARG A 191 -0.22 -16.98 -31.40
N ALA A 192 -0.58 -16.13 -32.35
CA ALA A 192 -1.30 -16.51 -33.57
C ALA A 192 -1.10 -15.40 -34.60
N ARG A 193 0.06 -15.43 -35.26
CA ARG A 193 0.30 -14.81 -36.57
C ARG A 193 1.65 -15.34 -37.07
N ASN A 194 1.62 -16.58 -37.56
CA ASN A 194 2.51 -17.07 -38.60
C ASN A 194 1.69 -17.11 -39.88
#